data_AF-A0A6M3KY52-F1
#
_entry.id   AF-A0A6M3KY52-F1
#
_cell.length_a   1.000
_cell.length_b   1.000
_cell.length_c   1.000
_cell.angle_alpha   90.00
_cell.angle_beta   90.00
_cell.angle_gamma   90.00
#
_symmetry.space_group_name_H-M   'P 1'
#
loop_
_entity.id
_entity.type
_entity.pdbx_description
1 polymer ?
#
loop_
_entity_poly.entity_id
_entity_poly.type
_entity_poly.pdbx_seq_one_letter_code
_entity_poly.pdbx_strand_id
1 'polypeptide(L)' 'MALLRIQADLAIPTKLAEKTAVKEKLRELYALIKLAKSYSVKINEGLPSEEMTVMAQYHICHHDDGLPCEETVEI' A
#
# COMPACT_ATOMS: atom_id res chain seq x y z
N MET A 1 -14.89 -19.58 9.10
CA MET A 1 -14.72 -18.13 9.39
C MET A 1 -14.87 -17.37 8.09
N ALA A 2 -15.67 -16.31 8.05
CA ALA A 2 -15.77 -15.43 6.89
C ALA A 2 -14.69 -14.34 6.97
N LEU A 3 -14.00 -14.07 5.86
CA LEU A 3 -12.94 -13.05 5.78
C LEU A 3 -13.37 -11.93 4.82
N LEU A 4 -13.22 -10.68 5.24
CA LEU A 4 -13.37 -9.52 4.36
C LEU A 4 -12.04 -9.26 3.63
N ARG A 5 -12.08 -9.16 2.30
CA ARG A 5 -10.92 -8.85 1.47
C ARG A 5 -11.07 -7.47 0.87
N ILE A 6 -10.04 -6.64 1.01
CA ILE A 6 -9.97 -5.27 0.47
C ILE A 6 -8.72 -5.20 -0.41
N GLN A 7 -8.89 -4.86 -1.69
CA GLN A 7 -7.80 -4.59 -2.63
C GLN A 7 -7.93 -3.14 -3.10
N ALA A 8 -6.82 -2.39 -3.05
CA ALA A 8 -6.80 -1.00 -3.46
C ALA A 8 -5.51 -0.71 -4.23
N ASP A 9 -5.63 -0.65 -5.56
CA ASP A 9 -4.55 -0.23 -6.46
C ASP A 9 -4.76 1.26 -6.78
N LEU A 10 -3.87 2.13 -6.29
CA LEU A 10 -4.00 3.58 -6.42
C LEU A 10 -2.72 4.20 -6.98
N ALA A 11 -2.87 5.00 -8.04
CA ALA A 11 -1.82 5.87 -8.56
C ALA A 11 -2.24 7.33 -8.39
N ILE A 12 -1.41 8.13 -7.71
CA ILE A 12 -1.69 9.54 -7.45
C ILE A 12 -0.58 10.39 -8.06
N PRO A 13 -0.88 11.30 -8.99
CA PRO A 13 0.12 12.18 -9.57
C PRO A 13 0.87 12.98 -8.50
N THR A 14 2.20 13.04 -8.58
CA THR A 14 3.06 13.67 -7.56
C THR A 14 2.66 15.12 -7.29
N LYS A 15 2.34 15.88 -8.35
CA LYS A 15 1.86 17.27 -8.27
C LYS A 15 0.57 17.44 -7.45
N LEU A 16 -0.25 16.40 -7.35
CA LEU A 16 -1.44 16.39 -6.50
C LEU A 16 -1.11 15.90 -5.08
N ALA A 17 -0.27 14.88 -4.95
CA ALA A 17 0.17 14.34 -3.66
C ALA A 17 0.92 15.38 -2.80
N GLU A 18 1.65 16.30 -3.44
CA GLU A 18 2.41 17.36 -2.77
C GLU A 18 1.54 18.50 -2.21
N LYS A 19 0.29 18.64 -2.67
CA LYS A 19 -0.63 19.66 -2.14
C LYS A 19 -0.89 19.39 -0.67
N THR A 20 -0.72 20.38 0.20
CA THR A 20 -0.79 20.22 1.66
C THR A 20 -2.02 19.45 2.14
N ALA A 21 -3.21 19.83 1.64
CA ALA A 21 -4.47 19.16 2.00
C ALA A 21 -4.50 17.68 1.56
N VAL A 22 -3.92 17.34 0.41
CA VAL A 22 -3.85 15.96 -0.09
C VAL A 22 -2.83 15.17 0.72
N LYS A 23 -1.65 15.76 0.96
CA LYS A 23 -0.57 15.15 1.75
C LYS A 23 -1.03 14.77 3.17
N GLU A 24 -1.82 15.61 3.82
CA GLU A 24 -2.42 15.29 5.12
C GLU A 24 -3.36 14.09 5.04
N LYS A 25 -4.22 14.03 4.03
CA LYS A 25 -5.12 12.88 3.80
C LYS A 25 -4.38 11.60 3.45
N LEU A 26 -3.27 11.68 2.70
CA LEU A 26 -2.43 10.51 2.43
C LEU A 26 -1.75 9.98 3.70
N ARG A 27 -1.35 10.87 4.62
CA ARG A 27 -0.83 10.46 5.93
C ARG A 27 -1.91 9.79 6.79
N GLU A 28 -3.13 10.33 6.79
CA GLU A 28 -4.27 9.70 7.48
C GLU A 28 -4.57 8.31 6.90
N LEU A 29 -4.62 8.20 5.56
CA LEU A 29 -4.83 6.91 4.87
C LEU A 29 -3.74 5.90 5.21
N TYR A 30 -2.48 6.33 5.23
CA TYR A 30 -1.36 5.48 5.63
C TYR A 30 -1.51 4.93 7.06
N ALA A 31 -1.93 5.77 8.00
CA ALA A 31 -2.20 5.33 9.37
C ALA A 31 -3.35 4.31 9.44
N LEU A 32 -4.43 4.53 8.66
CA LEU A 32 -5.55 3.59 8.56
C LEU A 32 -5.14 2.25 7.95
N ILE A 33 -4.29 2.25 6.92
CA ILE A 33 -3.76 1.01 6.31
C ILE A 33 -2.93 0.23 7.33
N LYS A 34 -2.06 0.90 8.09
CA LYS A 34 -1.29 0.26 9.17
C LYS A 34 -2.19 -0.35 10.24
N LEU A 35 -3.25 0.37 10.62
CA LEU A 35 -4.23 -0.12 11.58
C LEU A 35 -5.01 -1.32 11.03
N ALA A 36 -5.45 -1.29 9.76
CA ALA A 36 -6.10 -2.42 9.13
C ALA A 36 -5.18 -3.66 9.06
N LYS A 37 -3.89 -3.46 8.80
CA LYS A 37 -2.88 -4.52 8.81
C LYS A 37 -2.74 -5.17 10.19
N SER A 38 -2.82 -4.42 11.29
CA SER A 38 -2.73 -5.00 12.63
C SER A 38 -3.93 -5.88 13.01
N TYR A 39 -5.08 -5.69 12.37
CA TYR A 39 -6.27 -6.55 12.52
C TYR A 39 -6.30 -7.70 11.52
N SER A 40 -5.43 -7.70 10.52
CA SER A 40 -5.40 -8.73 9.48
C SER A 40 -4.83 -10.04 10.02
N VAL A 41 -5.40 -11.15 9.56
CA VAL A 41 -4.87 -12.50 9.84
C VAL A 41 -3.96 -12.93 8.69
N LYS A 42 -2.94 -13.74 8.99
CA LYS A 42 -2.16 -14.40 7.95
C LYS A 42 -3.08 -15.28 7.12
N ILE A 43 -3.23 -14.98 5.83
CA ILE A 43 -4.15 -15.71 4.93
C ILE A 43 -3.79 -17.21 4.83
N ASN A 44 -2.54 -17.58 5.14
CA ASN A 44 -1.99 -18.94 4.99
C ASN A 44 -1.50 -19.56 6.32
N GLU A 45 -2.13 -19.27 7.47
CA GLU A 45 -1.77 -19.92 8.74
C GLU A 45 -1.96 -21.45 8.63
N GLY A 46 -0.86 -22.20 8.48
CA GLY A 46 -0.83 -23.67 8.40
C GLY A 46 -0.63 -24.31 7.01
N LEU A 47 -0.25 -23.57 5.96
CA LEU A 47 0.04 -24.13 4.62
C LEU A 47 1.52 -24.02 4.21
N PRO A 48 2.08 -24.95 3.38
CA PRO A 48 3.52 -25.03 3.06
C PRO A 48 4.07 -23.86 2.22
N SER A 49 3.20 -23.08 1.58
CA SER A 49 3.55 -21.84 0.88
C SER A 49 3.10 -20.67 1.72
N GLU A 50 3.94 -20.28 2.66
CA GLU A 50 3.85 -19.01 3.38
C GLU A 50 4.14 -17.84 2.41
N GLU A 51 3.33 -17.64 1.38
CA GLU A 51 3.37 -16.37 0.66
C GLU A 51 2.86 -15.30 1.61
N MET A 52 3.80 -14.43 2.00
CA MET A 52 3.61 -13.36 2.94
C MET A 52 2.37 -12.56 2.55
N THR A 53 1.45 -12.45 3.51
CA THR A 53 0.32 -11.54 3.48
C THR A 53 0.70 -10.22 2.83
N VAL A 54 0.14 -10.00 1.64
CA VAL A 54 0.09 -8.75 0.86
C VAL A 54 0.88 -7.64 1.51
N MET A 55 2.16 -7.56 1.13
CA MET A 55 3.01 -6.43 1.43
C MET A 55 2.36 -5.19 0.82
N ALA A 56 1.92 -4.25 1.65
CA ALA A 56 1.56 -2.93 1.15
C ALA A 56 2.86 -2.30 0.68
N GLN A 57 3.03 -2.18 -0.63
CA GLN A 57 4.23 -1.67 -1.25
C GLN A 57 4.01 -0.22 -1.65
N TYR A 58 4.93 0.65 -1.26
CA TYR A 58 4.98 2.03 -1.71
C TYR A 58 6.18 2.22 -2.62
N HIS A 59 5.97 2.82 -3.79
CA HIS A 59 7.03 3.27 -4.66
C HIS A 59 6.54 4.46 -5.49
N ILE A 60 7.47 5.25 -6.02
CA ILE A 60 7.18 6.38 -6.89
C ILE A 60 7.48 5.94 -8.34
N CYS A 61 6.48 6.07 -9.22
CA CYS A 61 6.61 5.78 -10.64
C CYS A 61 6.92 7.03 -11.45
N HIS A 62 7.87 6.94 -12.38
CA HIS A 62 8.24 8.01 -13.32
C HIS A 62 8.01 7.61 -14.79
N HIS A 63 7.08 6.69 -15.05
CA HIS A 63 6.83 6.15 -16.39
C HIS A 63 6.49 7.23 -17.44
N ASP A 64 5.84 8.31 -17.02
CA ASP A 64 5.47 9.42 -17.92
C ASP A 64 6.69 10.26 -18.36
N ASP A 65 7.79 10.19 -17.62
CA ASP A 65 9.05 10.90 -17.91
C ASP A 65 10.13 9.98 -18.52
N GLY A 66 9.80 8.70 -18.75
CA GLY A 66 10.74 7.69 -19.28
C GLY A 66 11.88 7.33 -18.31
N LEU A 67 11.72 7.66 -17.02
CA LEU A 67 12.72 7.42 -15.97
C LEU A 67 12.38 6.16 -15.16
N PRO A 68 13.38 5.50 -14.55
CA PRO A 68 13.15 4.35 -13.68
C PRO A 68 12.35 4.73 -12.43
N CYS A 69 11.51 3.81 -11.94
CA CYS A 69 10.80 3.96 -10.68
C CYS A 69 11.77 3.98 -9.48
N GLU A 70 11.37 4.64 -8.39
CA GLU A 70 12.07 4.55 -7.11
C GLU A 70 11.93 3.15 -6.49
N GLU A 71 12.81 2.84 -5.53
CA GLU A 71 12.79 1.56 -4.81
C GLU A 71 11.45 1.32 -4.11
N THR A 72 11.00 0.07 -4.15
CA THR A 72 9.76 -0.34 -3.49
C THR A 72 10.00 -0.56 -2.00
N VAL A 73 9.29 0.22 -1.19
CA VAL A 73 9.33 0.14 0.27
C VAL A 73 8.14 -0.64 0.78
N GLU A 74 8.39 -1.66 1.61
CA GLU A 74 7.33 -2.38 2.31
C GLU A 74 6.77 -1.56 3.49
N ILE A 75 5.45 -1.61 3.65
CA ILE A 75 4.68 -1.04 4.76
C ILE A 75 4.08 -2.17 5.57
#